data_AF-C0D7H4-F1
#
_entry.id   AF-C0D7H4-F1
#
_cell.length_a   1.000
_cell.length_b   1.000
_cell.length_c   1.000
_cell.angle_alpha   90.00
_cell.angle_beta   90.00
_cell.angle_gamma   90.00
#
_symmetry.space_group_name_H-M   'P 1'
#
loop_
_entity.id
_entity.type
_entity.pdbx_description
1 polymer ?
#
loop_
_entity_poly.entity_id
_entity_poly.type
_entity_poly.pdbx_seq_one_letter_code
_entity_poly.pdbx_strand_id
1 'polypeptide(L)'
;MGLSYDDLSLLRFIQKRQSIPLPKVAMQFEKNEISIRRAIEQINLYSAAPMIEIKKGWCLSRVSYKEFVDFIKGISMEDYASSWAERIRVVIVTIFFQGYVNASSLYESWGLSLTTKKQDTANLRRLLSDHGLQLVTLKKKGLSIEGDELQLRFLVIDILHPLLEFTDENRIEARFANTPLEKQSYDQAADCLQKTSESAVKQLNAFLADAGLSLNYPSKKFLLLFICLMQSRPIDESMQFSYRLPLAPLNMHFSDNPRENRLYNVALSMLNFSRSLEFPFDGRLWQTTEQFAEQVVASLPEPFSIRE
;
A
#
# COMPACT_ATOMS: atom_id res chain seq x y z
N MET A 1 -23.36 12.19 -9.17
CA MET A 1 -22.06 12.08 -8.47
C MET A 1 -21.87 10.61 -8.17
N GLY A 2 -20.70 10.04 -8.47
CA GLY A 2 -20.38 8.63 -8.21
C GLY A 2 -20.15 8.32 -6.73
N LEU A 3 -20.00 7.04 -6.40
CA LEU A 3 -19.50 6.57 -5.11
C LEU A 3 -18.01 6.86 -4.99
N SER A 4 -17.56 7.32 -3.83
CA SER A 4 -16.16 7.59 -3.53
C SER A 4 -15.55 6.52 -2.61
N TYR A 5 -14.22 6.52 -2.49
CA TYR A 5 -13.51 5.70 -1.50
C TYR A 5 -14.05 5.91 -0.08
N ASP A 6 -14.39 7.16 0.27
CA ASP A 6 -14.95 7.52 1.57
C ASP A 6 -16.30 6.84 1.82
N ASP A 7 -17.16 6.80 0.79
CA ASP A 7 -18.47 6.16 0.87
C ASP A 7 -18.32 4.65 1.11
N LEU A 8 -17.41 4.00 0.37
CA LEU A 8 -17.13 2.57 0.55
C LEU A 8 -16.48 2.27 1.90
N SER A 9 -15.65 3.19 2.40
CA SER A 9 -15.05 3.09 3.73
C SER A 9 -16.10 3.25 4.84
N LEU A 10 -17.06 4.16 4.66
CA LEU A 10 -18.20 4.34 5.56
C LEU A 10 -19.08 3.08 5.59
N LEU A 11 -19.44 2.54 4.42
CA LEU A 11 -20.21 1.31 4.32
C LEU A 11 -19.50 0.14 5.01
N ARG A 12 -18.21 -0.06 4.74
CA ARG A 12 -17.37 -1.08 5.40
C ARG A 12 -17.36 -0.91 6.91
N PHE A 13 -17.21 0.32 7.39
CA PHE A 13 -17.12 0.63 8.82
C PHE A 13 -18.41 0.27 9.57
N ILE A 14 -19.57 0.61 8.99
CA ILE A 14 -20.90 0.31 9.55
C ILE A 14 -21.20 -1.19 9.41
N GLN A 15 -20.90 -1.79 8.26
CA GLN A 15 -21.09 -3.23 8.00
C GLN A 15 -20.34 -4.09 9.03
N LYS A 16 -19.08 -3.78 9.33
CA LYS A 16 -18.31 -4.51 10.35
C LYS A 16 -18.91 -4.45 11.76
N ARG A 17 -19.64 -3.37 12.07
CA ARG A 17 -20.21 -3.14 13.41
C ARG A 17 -21.66 -3.58 13.52
N GLN A 18 -22.34 -3.81 12.39
CA GLN A 18 -23.76 -4.14 12.25
C GLN A 18 -24.72 -3.03 12.75
N SER A 19 -24.43 -2.40 13.88
CA SER A 19 -25.16 -1.27 14.44
C SER A 19 -24.22 -0.31 15.17
N ILE A 20 -24.38 1.00 14.95
CA ILE A 20 -23.56 2.02 15.61
C ILE A 20 -24.33 3.36 15.71
N PRO A 21 -24.22 4.12 16.82
CA PRO A 21 -24.83 5.45 16.92
C PRO A 21 -24.26 6.40 15.86
N LEU A 22 -25.14 7.17 15.21
CA LEU A 22 -24.76 8.16 14.21
C LEU A 22 -23.71 9.18 14.70
N PRO A 23 -23.76 9.70 15.95
CA PRO A 23 -22.72 10.58 16.47
C PRO A 23 -21.33 9.93 16.50
N LYS A 24 -21.25 8.61 16.77
CA LYS A 24 -19.97 7.89 16.77
C LYS A 24 -19.42 7.70 15.36
N VAL A 25 -20.30 7.51 14.37
CA VAL A 25 -19.90 7.47 12.95
C VAL A 25 -19.38 8.83 12.52
N ALA A 26 -20.11 9.90 12.85
CA ALA A 26 -19.71 11.28 12.57
C ALA A 26 -18.31 11.60 13.15
N MET A 27 -18.09 11.25 14.42
CA MET A 27 -16.79 11.42 15.09
C MET A 27 -15.67 10.64 14.38
N GLN A 28 -15.91 9.37 14.02
CA GLN A 28 -14.89 8.52 13.38
C GLN A 28 -14.40 9.07 12.04
N PHE A 29 -15.28 9.69 11.27
CA PHE A 29 -14.99 10.21 9.94
C PHE A 29 -14.73 11.73 9.94
N GLU A 30 -14.63 12.35 11.12
CA GLU A 30 -14.40 13.80 11.29
C GLU A 30 -15.41 14.65 10.49
N LYS A 31 -16.66 14.18 10.44
CA LYS A 31 -17.77 14.79 9.70
C LYS A 31 -18.91 15.08 10.67
N ASN A 32 -19.82 15.99 10.30
CA ASN A 32 -21.06 16.17 11.06
C ASN A 32 -22.11 15.11 10.68
N GLU A 33 -23.12 14.91 11.52
CA GLU A 33 -24.17 13.90 11.30
C GLU A 33 -24.95 14.11 9.99
N ILE A 34 -25.13 15.35 9.55
CA ILE A 34 -25.83 15.69 8.29
C ILE A 34 -25.01 15.17 7.10
N SER A 35 -23.70 15.36 7.11
CA SER A 35 -22.79 14.85 6.08
C SER A 35 -22.80 13.33 6.04
N ILE A 36 -22.83 12.66 7.20
CA ILE A 36 -22.95 11.19 7.25
C ILE A 36 -24.30 10.71 6.69
N ARG A 37 -25.40 11.39 7.02
CA ARG A 37 -26.74 11.07 6.46
C ARG A 37 -26.75 11.16 4.94
N ARG A 38 -26.19 12.24 4.38
CA ARG A 38 -26.06 12.42 2.93
C ARG A 38 -25.18 11.35 2.27
N ALA A 39 -24.07 10.97 2.91
CA ALA A 39 -23.23 9.88 2.41
C ALA A 39 -23.97 8.52 2.43
N ILE A 40 -24.76 8.25 3.47
CA ILE A 40 -25.61 7.04 3.53
C ILE A 40 -26.69 7.05 2.44
N GLU A 41 -27.36 8.18 2.23
CA GLU A 41 -28.32 8.36 1.14
C GLU A 41 -27.65 8.09 -0.21
N GLN A 42 -26.49 8.68 -0.44
CA GLN A 42 -25.67 8.47 -1.63
C GLN A 42 -25.32 6.99 -1.83
N ILE A 43 -24.84 6.28 -0.81
CA ILE A 43 -24.55 4.84 -0.88
C ILE A 43 -25.79 4.05 -1.30
N ASN A 44 -26.93 4.33 -0.68
CA ASN A 44 -28.17 3.61 -0.92
C ASN A 44 -28.72 3.82 -2.33
N LEU A 45 -28.44 4.96 -2.98
CA LEU A 45 -28.84 5.22 -4.37
C LEU A 45 -28.22 4.24 -5.37
N TYR A 46 -27.07 3.65 -5.05
CA TYR A 46 -26.36 2.71 -5.92
C TYR A 46 -26.77 1.25 -5.73
N SER A 47 -27.83 1.01 -4.96
CA SER A 47 -28.29 -0.33 -4.60
C SER A 47 -29.80 -0.46 -4.74
N ALA A 48 -30.28 -1.64 -5.12
CA ALA A 48 -31.71 -1.90 -5.28
C ALA A 48 -32.50 -1.84 -3.95
N ALA A 49 -31.82 -2.08 -2.83
CA ALA A 49 -32.38 -2.00 -1.48
C ALA A 49 -31.38 -1.27 -0.57
N PRO A 50 -31.83 -0.53 0.47
CA PRO A 50 -30.94 0.22 1.34
C PRO A 50 -29.85 -0.66 1.96
N MET A 51 -28.59 -0.30 1.77
CA MET A 51 -27.42 -0.95 2.38
C MET A 51 -27.26 -0.56 3.85
N ILE A 52 -27.63 0.68 4.19
CA ILE A 52 -27.59 1.23 5.53
C ILE A 52 -28.92 1.94 5.82
N GLU A 53 -29.49 1.68 7.00
CA GLU A 53 -30.71 2.35 7.46
C GLU A 53 -30.44 3.14 8.74
N ILE A 54 -31.05 4.33 8.88
CA ILE A 54 -30.94 5.13 10.11
C ILE A 54 -32.25 5.04 10.89
N LYS A 55 -32.21 4.48 12.11
CA LYS A 55 -33.37 4.41 13.03
C LYS A 55 -33.04 5.00 14.38
N LYS A 56 -33.84 5.97 14.84
CA LYS A 56 -33.72 6.60 16.17
C LYS A 56 -32.28 7.03 16.52
N GLY A 57 -31.54 7.58 15.55
CA GLY A 57 -30.15 8.02 15.73
C GLY A 57 -29.08 6.92 15.61
N TRP A 58 -29.45 5.71 15.18
CA TRP A 58 -28.54 4.59 14.95
C TRP A 58 -28.42 4.24 13.47
N CYS A 59 -27.21 4.03 12.99
CA CYS A 59 -26.90 3.46 11.69
C CYS A 59 -26.91 1.93 11.80
N LEU A 60 -27.74 1.28 10.98
CA LEU A 60 -27.90 -0.17 10.92
C LEU A 60 -27.43 -0.66 9.57
N SER A 61 -26.50 -1.62 9.55
CA SER A 61 -26.16 -2.33 8.32
C SER A 61 -27.31 -3.28 7.92
N ARG A 62 -27.61 -3.32 6.63
CA ARG A 62 -28.60 -4.22 6.04
C ARG A 62 -27.97 -5.30 5.16
N VAL A 63 -26.64 -5.40 5.19
CA VAL A 63 -25.88 -6.30 4.33
C VAL A 63 -24.89 -7.14 5.13
N SER A 64 -24.79 -8.40 4.73
CA SER A 64 -23.70 -9.29 5.10
C SER A 64 -22.37 -8.83 4.48
N TYR A 65 -21.27 -9.44 4.92
CA TYR A 65 -19.96 -9.17 4.33
C TYR A 65 -19.90 -9.60 2.85
N LYS A 66 -20.58 -10.68 2.49
CA LYS A 66 -20.67 -11.16 1.10
C LYS A 66 -21.39 -10.14 0.21
N GLU A 67 -22.55 -9.68 0.63
CA GLU A 67 -23.31 -8.67 -0.13
C GLU A 67 -22.54 -7.35 -0.26
N PHE A 68 -21.79 -6.95 0.77
CA PHE A 68 -20.89 -5.80 0.70
C PHE A 68 -19.78 -5.97 -0.35
N VAL A 69 -19.16 -7.16 -0.39
CA VAL A 69 -18.14 -7.49 -1.40
C VAL A 69 -18.74 -7.50 -2.81
N ASP A 70 -19.89 -8.14 -2.98
CA ASP A 70 -20.58 -8.23 -4.26
C ASP A 70 -21.02 -6.84 -4.75
N PHE A 71 -21.47 -5.96 -3.84
CA PHE A 71 -21.76 -4.56 -4.11
C PHE A 71 -20.52 -3.84 -4.66
N ILE A 72 -19.38 -3.89 -3.96
CA ILE A 72 -18.15 -3.23 -4.41
C ILE A 72 -17.69 -3.74 -5.77
N LYS A 73 -17.73 -5.06 -5.99
CA LYS A 73 -17.36 -5.67 -7.28
C LYS A 73 -18.26 -5.26 -8.43
N GLY A 74 -19.51 -4.90 -8.13
CA GLY A 74 -20.49 -4.43 -9.11
C GLY A 74 -20.35 -2.95 -9.48
N ILE A 75 -19.51 -2.17 -8.80
CA ILE A 75 -19.33 -0.74 -9.09
C ILE A 75 -18.56 -0.59 -10.41
N SER A 76 -19.16 0.12 -11.37
CA SER A 76 -18.50 0.47 -12.63
C SER A 76 -17.55 1.66 -12.46
N MET A 77 -16.64 1.88 -13.41
CA MET A 77 -15.79 3.08 -13.40
C MET A 77 -16.61 4.37 -13.56
N GLU A 78 -17.74 4.33 -14.27
CA GLU A 78 -18.64 5.47 -14.47
C GLU A 78 -19.36 5.86 -13.17
N ASP A 79 -19.67 4.86 -12.35
CA ASP A 79 -20.31 5.03 -11.05
C ASP A 79 -19.33 5.40 -9.93
N TYR A 80 -18.02 5.46 -10.22
CA TYR A 80 -16.99 5.66 -9.22
C TYR A 80 -16.30 7.03 -9.33
N ALA A 81 -16.45 7.85 -8.29
CA ALA A 81 -15.80 9.13 -8.15
C ALA A 81 -14.40 8.96 -7.52
N SER A 82 -13.41 8.66 -8.36
CA SER A 82 -12.02 8.47 -7.93
C SER A 82 -11.38 9.76 -7.39
N SER A 83 -10.47 9.59 -6.42
CA SER A 83 -9.57 10.66 -5.97
C SER A 83 -8.32 10.77 -6.85
N TRP A 84 -7.63 11.91 -6.76
CA TRP A 84 -6.32 12.09 -7.43
C TRP A 84 -5.28 11.09 -6.93
N ALA A 85 -5.34 10.72 -5.65
CA ALA A 85 -4.40 9.79 -5.04
C ALA A 85 -4.57 8.38 -5.63
N GLU A 86 -5.80 7.89 -5.78
CA GLU A 86 -6.06 6.58 -6.40
C GLU A 86 -5.60 6.53 -7.85
N ARG A 87 -5.85 7.59 -8.63
CA ARG A 87 -5.43 7.67 -10.04
C ARG A 87 -3.92 7.67 -10.19
N ILE A 88 -3.22 8.38 -9.31
CA ILE A 88 -1.75 8.38 -9.27
C ILE A 88 -1.21 6.98 -8.98
N ARG A 89 -1.83 6.23 -8.07
CA ARG A 89 -1.41 4.85 -7.76
C ARG A 89 -1.51 3.95 -8.99
N VAL A 90 -2.60 4.04 -9.75
CA VAL A 90 -2.74 3.30 -11.03
C VAL A 90 -1.63 3.70 -11.99
N VAL A 91 -1.35 4.99 -12.15
CA VAL A 91 -0.27 5.47 -13.03
C VAL A 91 1.10 4.90 -12.63
N ILE A 92 1.45 4.91 -11.35
CA ILE A 92 2.73 4.38 -10.86
C ILE A 92 2.83 2.87 -11.14
N VAL A 93 1.79 2.11 -10.82
CA VAL A 93 1.74 0.66 -11.06
C VAL A 93 1.85 0.37 -12.56
N THR A 94 1.13 1.12 -13.40
CA THR A 94 1.19 0.99 -14.86
C THR A 94 2.62 1.17 -15.36
N ILE A 95 3.28 2.26 -14.95
CA ILE A 95 4.65 2.56 -15.37
C ILE A 95 5.63 1.50 -14.87
N PHE A 96 5.45 0.96 -13.67
CA PHE A 96 6.35 -0.07 -13.13
C PHE A 96 6.36 -1.33 -13.99
N PHE A 97 5.18 -1.85 -14.34
CA PHE A 97 5.04 -3.11 -15.10
C PHE A 97 5.14 -2.94 -16.61
N GLN A 98 4.77 -1.78 -17.15
CA GLN A 98 4.74 -1.54 -18.61
C GLN A 98 5.87 -0.62 -19.10
N GLY A 99 6.63 -0.03 -18.19
CA GLY A 99 7.70 0.92 -18.45
C GLY A 99 7.22 2.34 -18.82
N TYR A 100 5.96 2.51 -19.21
CA TYR A 100 5.38 3.81 -19.54
C TYR A 100 3.85 3.80 -19.42
N VAL A 101 3.25 4.98 -19.47
CA VAL A 101 1.79 5.15 -19.55
C VAL A 101 1.40 6.25 -20.53
N ASN A 102 0.41 5.98 -21.38
CA ASN A 102 -0.27 7.04 -22.10
C ASN A 102 -1.36 7.65 -21.19
N ALA A 103 -0.97 8.69 -20.44
CA ALA A 103 -1.86 9.35 -19.50
C ALA A 103 -3.09 9.99 -20.15
N SER A 104 -3.06 10.34 -21.44
CA SER A 104 -4.26 10.88 -22.11
C SER A 104 -5.30 9.78 -22.28
N SER A 105 -4.92 8.64 -22.86
CA SER A 105 -5.82 7.50 -23.08
C SER A 105 -6.31 6.90 -21.76
N LEU A 106 -5.46 6.88 -20.72
CA LEU A 106 -5.85 6.38 -19.40
C LEU A 106 -6.89 7.29 -18.72
N TYR A 107 -6.76 8.61 -18.80
CA TYR A 107 -7.75 9.51 -18.19
C TYR A 107 -9.05 9.55 -19.00
N GLU A 108 -8.96 9.41 -20.32
CA GLU A 108 -10.13 9.28 -21.18
C GLU A 108 -10.94 8.02 -20.85
N SER A 109 -10.30 6.88 -20.58
CA SER A 109 -11.00 5.65 -20.18
C SER A 109 -11.67 5.75 -18.80
N TRP A 110 -11.26 6.72 -17.98
CA TRP A 110 -11.93 7.07 -16.72
C TRP A 110 -13.01 8.14 -16.89
N GLY A 111 -13.25 8.64 -18.10
CA GLY A 111 -14.19 9.74 -18.36
C GLY A 111 -13.70 11.09 -17.80
N LEU A 112 -12.40 11.28 -17.62
CA LEU A 112 -11.82 12.47 -16.97
C LEU A 112 -11.22 13.47 -17.95
N SER A 113 -11.36 14.74 -17.60
CA SER A 113 -10.89 15.85 -18.43
C SER A 113 -9.37 15.98 -18.49
N LEU A 114 -8.88 16.66 -19.52
CA LEU A 114 -7.47 17.05 -19.64
C LEU A 114 -7.00 17.95 -18.50
N THR A 115 -7.89 18.75 -17.92
CA THR A 115 -7.60 19.61 -16.77
C THR A 115 -7.29 18.78 -15.52
N THR A 116 -8.11 17.75 -15.25
CA THR A 116 -7.89 16.79 -14.16
C THR A 116 -6.56 16.08 -14.33
N LYS A 117 -6.27 15.58 -15.54
CA LYS A 117 -4.96 14.97 -15.87
C LYS A 117 -3.80 15.90 -15.54
N LYS A 118 -3.91 17.19 -15.91
CA LYS A 118 -2.84 18.18 -15.66
C LYS A 118 -2.59 18.38 -14.17
N GLN A 119 -3.65 18.49 -13.37
CA GLN A 119 -3.56 18.64 -11.91
C GLN A 119 -2.92 17.40 -11.27
N ASP A 120 -3.39 16.22 -11.63
CA ASP A 120 -2.87 14.97 -11.08
C ASP A 120 -1.42 14.71 -11.50
N THR A 121 -1.03 15.09 -12.72
CA THR A 121 0.37 15.03 -13.15
C THR A 121 1.27 15.92 -12.30
N ALA A 122 0.79 17.09 -11.86
CA ALA A 122 1.54 17.95 -10.95
C ALA A 122 1.67 17.33 -9.55
N ASN A 123 0.59 16.72 -9.04
CA ASN A 123 0.62 15.99 -7.76
C ASN A 123 1.54 14.77 -7.83
N LEU A 124 1.56 14.05 -8.95
CA LEU A 124 2.46 12.90 -9.19
C LEU A 124 3.92 13.33 -9.14
N ARG A 125 4.28 14.44 -9.78
CA ARG A 125 5.64 14.97 -9.71
C ARG A 125 6.08 15.29 -8.28
N ARG A 126 5.20 15.89 -7.48
CA ARG A 126 5.49 16.19 -6.07
C ARG A 126 5.74 14.90 -5.29
N LEU A 127 4.81 13.95 -5.37
CA LEU A 127 4.91 12.66 -4.68
C LEU A 127 6.19 11.90 -5.06
N LEU A 128 6.55 11.87 -6.34
CA LEU A 128 7.77 11.21 -6.79
C LEU A 128 9.03 11.91 -6.27
N SER A 129 9.05 13.25 -6.26
CA SER A 129 10.17 14.02 -5.73
C SER A 129 10.44 13.72 -4.25
N ASP A 130 9.39 13.51 -3.45
CA ASP A 130 9.52 13.15 -2.03
C ASP A 130 10.23 11.79 -1.83
N HIS A 131 10.23 10.93 -2.86
CA HIS A 131 10.89 9.62 -2.88
C HIS A 131 12.21 9.62 -3.69
N GLY A 132 12.70 10.79 -4.12
CA GLY A 132 13.88 10.89 -4.99
C GLY A 132 13.67 10.34 -6.41
N LEU A 133 12.41 10.23 -6.84
CA LEU A 133 12.00 9.78 -8.17
C LEU A 133 11.61 10.97 -9.06
N GLN A 134 11.69 10.77 -10.38
CA GLN A 134 11.37 11.80 -11.36
C GLN A 134 10.42 11.28 -12.44
N LEU A 135 9.45 12.10 -12.80
CA LEU A 135 8.52 11.83 -13.89
C LEU A 135 9.12 12.35 -15.20
N VAL A 136 9.40 11.45 -16.14
CA VAL A 136 9.98 11.78 -17.45
C VAL A 136 8.96 11.61 -18.57
N THR A 137 9.14 12.38 -19.64
CA THR A 137 8.29 12.29 -20.84
C THR A 137 9.00 11.52 -21.94
N LEU A 138 8.43 10.40 -22.35
CA LEU A 138 8.91 9.59 -23.45
C LEU A 138 8.27 10.06 -24.76
N LYS A 139 9.09 10.50 -25.72
CA LYS A 139 8.65 10.98 -27.02
C LYS A 139 7.73 9.94 -27.70
N LYS A 140 6.50 10.36 -28.03
CA LYS A 140 5.45 9.54 -28.68
C LYS A 140 4.94 8.32 -27.88
N LYS A 141 5.39 8.08 -26.64
CA LYS A 141 4.92 6.95 -25.81
C LYS A 141 4.05 7.41 -24.63
N GLY A 142 4.48 8.45 -23.92
CA GLY A 142 3.77 8.94 -22.74
C GLY A 142 4.72 9.30 -21.60
N LEU A 143 4.37 8.91 -20.38
CA LEU A 143 5.14 9.21 -19.17
C LEU A 143 5.85 7.96 -18.65
N SER A 144 7.01 8.13 -18.03
CA SER A 144 7.74 7.08 -17.30
C SER A 144 8.33 7.65 -16.02
N ILE A 145 8.88 6.78 -15.17
CA ILE A 145 9.50 7.13 -13.88
C ILE A 145 10.95 6.68 -13.92
N GLU A 146 11.85 7.59 -13.57
CA GLU A 146 13.29 7.36 -13.43
C GLU A 146 13.75 7.76 -12.02
N GLY A 147 14.91 7.25 -11.58
CA GLY A 147 15.50 7.54 -10.28
C GLY A 147 15.93 6.26 -9.56
N ASP A 148 15.82 6.29 -8.23
CA ASP A 148 16.17 5.14 -7.38
C ASP A 148 15.19 3.98 -7.56
N GLU A 149 15.69 2.88 -8.13
CA GLU A 149 14.89 1.70 -8.44
C GLU A 149 14.39 0.98 -7.17
N LEU A 150 15.13 1.04 -6.05
CA LEU A 150 14.68 0.47 -4.78
C LEU A 150 13.51 1.29 -4.19
N GLN A 151 13.60 2.62 -4.26
CA GLN A 151 12.49 3.50 -3.84
C GLN A 151 11.24 3.28 -4.69
N LEU A 152 11.39 3.10 -6.01
CA LEU A 152 10.26 2.78 -6.88
C LEU A 152 9.61 1.43 -6.51
N ARG A 153 10.41 0.41 -6.18
CA ARG A 153 9.89 -0.89 -5.74
C ARG A 153 9.11 -0.78 -4.43
N PHE A 154 9.65 -0.07 -3.44
CA PHE A 154 8.93 0.14 -2.17
C PHE A 154 7.63 0.91 -2.38
N LEU A 155 7.64 1.96 -3.20
CA LEU A 155 6.42 2.70 -3.54
C LEU A 155 5.36 1.80 -4.19
N VAL A 156 5.74 0.90 -5.09
CA VAL A 156 4.82 -0.05 -5.72
C VAL A 156 4.34 -1.11 -4.72
N ILE A 157 5.19 -1.56 -3.80
CA ILE A 157 4.79 -2.46 -2.71
C ILE A 157 3.76 -1.80 -1.81
N ASP A 158 3.98 -0.55 -1.40
CA ASP A 158 3.03 0.20 -0.56
C ASP A 158 1.67 0.33 -1.22
N ILE A 159 1.64 0.43 -2.56
CA ILE A 159 0.41 0.47 -3.34
C ILE A 159 -0.26 -0.91 -3.44
N LEU A 160 0.48 -1.96 -3.77
CA LEU A 160 -0.08 -3.29 -4.09
C LEU A 160 -0.33 -4.17 -2.86
N HIS A 161 0.48 -4.04 -1.82
CA HIS A 161 0.38 -4.83 -0.58
C HIS A 161 -1.04 -4.84 0.03
N PRO A 162 -1.79 -3.72 0.11
CA PRO A 162 -3.16 -3.74 0.62
C PRO A 162 -4.22 -4.31 -0.36
N LEU A 163 -3.86 -4.54 -1.62
CA LEU A 163 -4.80 -4.88 -2.71
C LEU A 163 -4.87 -6.38 -3.02
N LEU A 164 -3.95 -7.16 -2.46
CA LEU A 164 -3.84 -8.60 -2.67
C LEU A 164 -3.73 -9.33 -1.36
N GLU A 165 -3.98 -10.64 -1.36
CA GLU A 165 -3.69 -11.58 -0.28
C GLU A 165 -2.95 -12.78 -0.83
N PHE A 166 -2.21 -13.48 0.03
CA PHE A 166 -1.68 -14.80 -0.28
C PHE A 166 -2.60 -15.86 0.33
N THR A 167 -3.05 -16.83 -0.47
CA THR A 167 -3.80 -17.98 0.05
C THR A 167 -2.91 -18.86 0.92
N ASP A 168 -3.49 -19.84 1.61
CA ASP A 168 -2.73 -20.83 2.37
C ASP A 168 -1.76 -21.63 1.48
N GLU A 169 -2.09 -21.78 0.19
CA GLU A 169 -1.21 -22.36 -0.83
C GLU A 169 -0.18 -21.36 -1.40
N ASN A 170 -0.10 -20.15 -0.85
CA ASN A 170 0.74 -19.03 -1.31
C ASN A 170 0.42 -18.55 -2.73
N ARG A 171 -0.83 -18.69 -3.18
CA ARG A 171 -1.28 -18.07 -4.43
C ARG A 171 -1.64 -16.62 -4.19
N ILE A 172 -1.33 -15.76 -5.17
CA ILE A 172 -1.68 -14.34 -5.10
C ILE A 172 -3.12 -14.18 -5.58
N GLU A 173 -3.96 -13.57 -4.74
CA GLU A 173 -5.34 -13.25 -5.10
C GLU A 173 -5.66 -11.79 -4.81
N ALA A 174 -6.55 -11.20 -5.61
CA ALA A 174 -7.07 -9.87 -5.33
C ALA A 174 -7.85 -9.89 -4.01
N ARG A 175 -7.65 -8.85 -3.19
CA ARG A 175 -8.52 -8.64 -2.03
C ARG A 175 -9.95 -8.41 -2.50
N PHE A 176 -10.90 -9.07 -1.83
CA PHE A 176 -12.28 -9.13 -2.30
C PHE A 176 -12.99 -7.78 -2.44
N ALA A 177 -12.60 -6.78 -1.65
CA ALA A 177 -13.26 -5.48 -1.55
C ALA A 177 -12.40 -4.32 -2.09
N ASN A 178 -11.65 -4.57 -3.17
CA ASN A 178 -10.93 -3.53 -3.91
C ASN A 178 -11.90 -2.61 -4.63
N THR A 179 -11.71 -1.30 -4.53
CA THR A 179 -12.42 -0.31 -5.36
C THR A 179 -12.10 -0.51 -6.84
N PRO A 180 -12.84 0.12 -7.78
CA PRO A 180 -12.58 -0.03 -9.21
C PRO A 180 -11.13 0.30 -9.62
N LEU A 181 -10.52 1.35 -9.04
CA LEU A 181 -9.11 1.71 -9.35
C LEU A 181 -8.09 0.83 -8.62
N GLU A 182 -8.42 0.37 -7.41
CA GLU A 182 -7.61 -0.63 -6.70
C GLU A 182 -7.57 -1.95 -7.49
N LYS A 183 -8.71 -2.39 -8.00
CA LYS A 183 -8.83 -3.55 -8.88
C LYS A 183 -8.03 -3.34 -10.16
N GLN A 184 -8.14 -2.18 -10.82
CA GLN A 184 -7.34 -1.87 -12.00
C GLN A 184 -5.83 -1.94 -11.71
N SER A 185 -5.38 -1.45 -10.56
CA SER A 185 -3.97 -1.53 -10.16
C SER A 185 -3.52 -2.98 -9.95
N TYR A 186 -4.34 -3.79 -9.29
CA TYR A 186 -4.07 -5.23 -9.14
C TYR A 186 -4.02 -5.93 -10.51
N ASP A 187 -5.01 -5.70 -11.38
CA ASP A 187 -5.11 -6.36 -12.69
C ASP A 187 -3.90 -6.07 -13.57
N GLN A 188 -3.31 -4.87 -13.48
CA GLN A 188 -2.06 -4.51 -14.18
C GLN A 188 -0.84 -5.31 -13.70
N ALA A 189 -0.82 -5.69 -12.42
CA ALA A 189 0.26 -6.46 -11.82
C ALA A 189 0.02 -7.98 -11.92
N ALA A 190 -1.24 -8.41 -11.98
CA ALA A 190 -1.68 -9.78 -11.76
C ALA A 190 -0.94 -10.79 -12.64
N ASP A 191 -0.90 -10.58 -13.96
CA ASP A 191 -0.22 -11.50 -14.88
C ASP A 191 1.26 -11.67 -14.55
N CYS A 192 1.91 -10.58 -14.15
CA CYS A 192 3.33 -10.58 -13.83
C CYS A 192 3.60 -11.29 -12.49
N LEU A 193 2.77 -10.99 -11.49
CA LEU A 193 2.86 -11.59 -10.16
C LEU A 193 2.54 -13.09 -10.18
N GLN A 194 1.53 -13.51 -10.95
CA GLN A 194 1.16 -14.93 -11.08
C GLN A 194 2.31 -15.74 -11.67
N LYS A 195 2.97 -15.22 -12.73
CA LYS A 195 4.12 -15.89 -13.38
C LYS A 195 5.32 -16.08 -12.45
N THR A 196 5.52 -15.19 -11.47
CA THR A 196 6.67 -15.24 -10.55
C THR A 196 6.34 -15.88 -9.21
N SER A 197 5.07 -16.04 -8.87
CA SER A 197 4.60 -16.51 -7.54
C SER A 197 5.21 -17.84 -7.10
N GLU A 198 5.15 -18.88 -7.93
CA GLU A 198 5.67 -20.22 -7.57
C GLU A 198 7.18 -20.20 -7.31
N SER A 199 7.93 -19.47 -8.14
CA SER A 199 9.37 -19.29 -8.00
C SER A 199 9.71 -18.52 -6.72
N ALA A 200 8.99 -17.42 -6.46
CA ALA A 200 9.15 -16.61 -5.26
C ALA A 200 8.91 -17.42 -3.97
N VAL A 201 7.86 -18.27 -3.96
CA VAL A 201 7.55 -19.14 -2.82
C VAL A 201 8.65 -20.17 -2.59
N LYS A 202 9.15 -20.81 -3.66
CA LYS A 202 10.27 -21.75 -3.56
C LYS A 202 11.52 -21.07 -3.01
N GLN A 203 11.87 -19.90 -3.53
CA GLN A 203 13.03 -19.14 -3.09
C GLN A 203 12.93 -18.75 -1.61
N LEU A 204 11.78 -18.22 -1.19
CA LEU A 204 11.56 -17.84 0.20
C LEU A 204 11.64 -19.06 1.14
N ASN A 205 10.97 -20.16 0.80
CA ASN A 205 10.95 -21.35 1.65
C ASN A 205 12.35 -21.98 1.79
N ALA A 206 13.13 -21.99 0.70
CA ALA A 206 14.51 -22.48 0.75
C ALA A 206 15.38 -21.64 1.69
N PHE A 207 15.31 -20.31 1.57
CA PHE A 207 16.02 -19.38 2.45
C PHE A 207 15.63 -19.55 3.92
N LEU A 208 14.32 -19.62 4.21
CA LEU A 208 13.84 -19.77 5.60
C LEU A 208 14.26 -21.11 6.20
N ALA A 209 14.27 -22.19 5.41
CA ALA A 209 14.71 -23.49 5.86
C ALA A 209 16.21 -23.52 6.17
N ASP A 210 17.04 -22.95 5.28
CA ASP A 210 18.50 -22.88 5.46
C ASP A 210 18.88 -22.04 6.68
N ALA A 211 18.23 -20.88 6.85
CA ALA A 211 18.46 -19.99 7.99
C ALA A 211 17.80 -20.46 9.30
N GLY A 212 16.92 -21.48 9.26
CA GLY A 212 16.16 -21.93 10.43
C GLY A 212 15.20 -20.87 10.98
N LEU A 213 14.57 -20.08 10.10
CA LEU A 213 13.72 -18.94 10.43
C LEU A 213 12.25 -19.17 10.06
N SER A 214 11.37 -18.39 10.68
CA SER A 214 9.98 -18.25 10.24
C SER A 214 9.51 -16.81 10.36
N LEU A 215 8.53 -16.45 9.53
CA LEU A 215 7.96 -15.11 9.41
C LEU A 215 6.48 -15.11 9.81
N ASN A 216 6.02 -13.99 10.38
CA ASN A 216 4.59 -13.75 10.51
C ASN A 216 3.95 -13.44 9.13
N TYR A 217 2.62 -13.51 9.05
CA TYR A 217 1.91 -13.31 7.79
C TYR A 217 2.22 -11.96 7.10
N PRO A 218 2.18 -10.80 7.79
CA PRO A 218 2.54 -9.53 7.17
C PRO A 218 3.96 -9.52 6.57
N SER A 219 4.96 -9.99 7.30
CA SER A 219 6.35 -10.05 6.81
C SER A 219 6.51 -11.02 5.65
N LYS A 220 5.84 -12.18 5.70
CA LYS A 220 5.83 -13.15 4.59
C LYS A 220 5.19 -12.55 3.34
N LYS A 221 4.04 -11.89 3.47
CA LYS A 221 3.32 -11.23 2.37
C LYS A 221 4.15 -10.13 1.72
N PHE A 222 4.76 -9.26 2.52
CA PHE A 222 5.66 -8.22 2.02
C PHE A 222 6.84 -8.84 1.27
N LEU A 223 7.53 -9.83 1.85
CA LEU A 223 8.74 -10.38 1.26
C LEU A 223 8.43 -11.17 -0.02
N LEU A 224 7.33 -11.92 -0.07
CA LEU A 224 6.88 -12.59 -1.29
C LEU A 224 6.59 -11.57 -2.41
N LEU A 225 5.87 -10.49 -2.11
CA LEU A 225 5.63 -9.44 -3.08
C LEU A 225 6.94 -8.80 -3.55
N PHE A 226 7.89 -8.53 -2.65
CA PHE A 226 9.20 -8.00 -2.99
C PHE A 226 9.97 -8.94 -3.93
N ILE A 227 10.02 -10.24 -3.64
CA ILE A 227 10.65 -11.26 -4.50
C ILE A 227 9.97 -11.29 -5.87
N CYS A 228 8.64 -11.28 -5.93
CA CYS A 228 7.90 -11.21 -7.18
C CYS A 228 8.32 -9.98 -8.01
N LEU A 229 8.40 -8.78 -7.41
CA LEU A 229 8.84 -7.58 -8.13
C LEU A 229 10.31 -7.67 -8.60
N MET A 230 11.18 -8.27 -7.80
CA MET A 230 12.58 -8.57 -8.17
C MET A 230 12.68 -9.45 -9.41
N GLN A 231 11.85 -10.49 -9.49
CA GLN A 231 11.81 -11.40 -10.63
C GLN A 231 11.10 -10.78 -11.86
N SER A 232 10.03 -10.02 -11.63
CA SER A 232 9.23 -9.35 -12.67
C SER A 232 9.99 -8.25 -13.39
N ARG A 233 10.89 -7.57 -12.67
CA ARG A 233 11.71 -6.49 -13.18
C ARG A 233 13.16 -6.74 -12.70
N PRO A 234 13.95 -7.56 -13.42
CA PRO A 234 15.32 -7.87 -13.03
C PRO A 234 16.20 -6.63 -12.94
N ILE A 235 17.25 -6.69 -12.11
CA ILE A 235 18.22 -5.60 -11.99
C ILE A 235 19.03 -5.47 -13.27
N ASP A 236 19.16 -4.26 -13.78
CA ASP A 236 20.06 -3.90 -14.88
C ASP A 236 21.23 -3.02 -14.39
N GLU A 237 22.32 -2.99 -15.15
CA GLU A 237 23.50 -2.17 -14.88
C GLU A 237 23.20 -0.68 -14.90
N SER A 238 22.21 -0.24 -15.69
CA SER A 238 21.81 1.16 -15.81
C SER A 238 21.00 1.69 -14.62
N MET A 239 20.46 0.80 -13.77
CA MET A 239 19.60 1.18 -12.66
C MET A 239 20.37 1.87 -11.54
N GLN A 240 19.80 2.97 -11.03
CA GLN A 240 20.36 3.70 -9.90
C GLN A 240 19.78 3.19 -8.58
N PHE A 241 20.65 3.06 -7.58
CA PHE A 241 20.29 2.65 -6.23
C PHE A 241 20.98 3.57 -5.24
N SER A 242 20.21 4.22 -4.37
CA SER A 242 20.73 4.99 -3.24
C SER A 242 20.59 4.15 -1.96
N TYR A 243 21.72 3.79 -1.38
CA TYR A 243 21.78 3.02 -0.14
C TYR A 243 21.92 3.96 1.07
N ARG A 244 21.12 5.02 1.13
CA ARG A 244 21.12 5.96 2.25
C ARG A 244 20.22 5.44 3.36
N LEU A 245 20.63 4.32 3.95
CA LEU A 245 19.93 3.73 5.08
C LEU A 245 20.48 4.33 6.39
N PRO A 246 19.63 4.62 7.37
CA PRO A 246 20.08 5.12 8.68
C PRO A 246 20.89 4.08 9.45
N LEU A 247 20.67 2.79 9.17
CA LEU A 247 21.39 1.66 9.74
C LEU A 247 21.87 0.75 8.62
N ALA A 248 22.99 0.05 8.87
CA ALA A 248 23.42 -1.02 7.98
C ALA A 248 22.31 -2.07 7.85
N PRO A 249 22.00 -2.57 6.65
CA PRO A 249 21.05 -3.66 6.53
C PRO A 249 21.65 -4.94 7.13
N LEU A 250 20.80 -5.95 7.34
CA LEU A 250 21.22 -7.31 7.62
C LEU A 250 22.23 -7.80 6.58
N ASN A 251 23.00 -8.84 6.94
CA ASN A 251 23.99 -9.44 6.05
C ASN A 251 23.76 -10.94 5.93
N MET A 252 22.60 -11.29 5.38
CA MET A 252 22.18 -12.66 5.10
C MET A 252 22.44 -13.00 3.62
N HIS A 253 22.70 -14.27 3.35
CA HIS A 253 22.78 -14.78 1.97
C HIS A 253 21.36 -15.17 1.51
N PHE A 254 20.87 -14.48 0.48
CA PHE A 254 19.56 -14.70 -0.14
C PHE A 254 19.65 -14.90 -1.66
N SER A 255 20.62 -14.24 -2.32
CA SER A 255 20.91 -14.38 -3.75
C SER A 255 22.43 -14.42 -3.97
N ASP A 256 22.86 -15.19 -4.97
CA ASP A 256 24.27 -15.22 -5.39
C ASP A 256 24.68 -13.95 -6.13
N ASN A 257 23.73 -13.20 -6.67
CA ASN A 257 24.01 -11.90 -7.27
C ASN A 257 24.24 -10.86 -6.17
N PRO A 258 25.43 -10.25 -6.06
CA PRO A 258 25.75 -9.33 -4.96
C PRO A 258 24.87 -8.08 -4.92
N ARG A 259 24.40 -7.59 -6.08
CA ARG A 259 23.51 -6.41 -6.16
C ARG A 259 22.12 -6.78 -5.66
N GLU A 260 21.56 -7.89 -6.13
CA GLU A 260 20.26 -8.39 -5.66
C GLU A 260 20.30 -8.72 -4.17
N ASN A 261 21.35 -9.42 -3.72
CA ASN A 261 21.50 -9.80 -2.32
C ASN A 261 21.48 -8.57 -1.41
N ARG A 262 22.10 -7.47 -1.84
CA ARG A 262 22.05 -6.21 -1.08
C ARG A 262 20.62 -5.68 -0.96
N LEU A 263 19.84 -5.68 -2.04
CA LEU A 263 18.44 -5.23 -2.00
C LEU A 263 17.57 -6.14 -1.12
N TYR A 264 17.75 -7.46 -1.21
CA TYR A 264 17.07 -8.41 -0.34
C TYR A 264 17.41 -8.15 1.13
N ASN A 265 18.66 -7.85 1.45
CA ASN A 265 19.04 -7.52 2.82
C ASN A 265 18.38 -6.24 3.34
N VAL A 266 18.15 -5.24 2.48
CA VAL A 266 17.33 -4.08 2.87
C VAL A 266 15.90 -4.51 3.20
N ALA A 267 15.27 -5.32 2.35
CA ALA A 267 13.91 -5.82 2.59
C ALA A 267 13.81 -6.71 3.84
N LEU A 268 14.78 -7.62 4.05
CA LEU A 268 14.88 -8.50 5.21
C LEU A 268 15.01 -7.71 6.53
N SER A 269 15.69 -6.57 6.50
CA SER A 269 15.87 -5.70 7.66
C SER A 269 14.57 -5.07 8.17
N MET A 270 13.48 -5.13 7.38
CA MET A 270 12.17 -4.58 7.75
C MET A 270 11.22 -5.64 8.34
N LEU A 271 11.69 -6.88 8.51
CA LEU A 271 10.82 -8.02 8.84
C LEU A 271 10.83 -8.37 10.33
N ASN A 272 9.75 -9.02 10.75
CA ASN A 272 9.61 -9.61 12.07
C ASN A 272 9.83 -11.13 11.98
N PHE A 273 10.96 -11.58 12.53
CA PHE A 273 11.35 -12.98 12.59
C PHE A 273 10.92 -13.65 13.91
N SER A 274 10.72 -14.96 13.89
CA SER A 274 10.36 -15.75 15.09
C SER A 274 11.46 -15.84 16.14
N ARG A 275 12.71 -15.63 15.75
CA ARG A 275 13.86 -15.48 16.65
C ARG A 275 14.42 -14.08 16.48
N SER A 276 14.85 -13.47 17.58
CA SER A 276 15.57 -12.20 17.52
C SER A 276 16.84 -12.41 16.72
N LEU A 277 16.96 -11.71 15.60
CA LEU A 277 18.24 -11.60 14.90
C LEU A 277 19.12 -10.61 15.68
N GLU A 278 20.44 -10.71 15.47
CA GLU A 278 21.32 -9.62 15.88
C GLU A 278 20.94 -8.40 15.05
N PHE A 279 20.42 -7.36 15.71
CA PHE A 279 20.09 -6.12 15.05
C PHE A 279 21.37 -5.40 14.60
N PRO A 280 21.32 -4.66 13.49
CA PRO A 280 22.43 -3.81 13.08
C PRO A 280 22.81 -2.84 14.22
N PHE A 281 24.06 -2.90 14.65
CA PHE A 281 24.60 -2.03 15.69
C PHE A 281 25.32 -0.83 15.06
N ASP A 282 24.92 0.39 15.46
CA ASP A 282 25.68 1.61 15.18
C ASP A 282 26.21 2.17 16.51
N GLY A 283 27.51 2.04 16.72
CA GLY A 283 28.15 2.48 17.98
C GLY A 283 28.07 3.99 18.20
N ARG A 284 28.01 4.79 17.13
CA ARG A 284 27.87 6.24 17.23
C ARG A 284 26.45 6.60 17.65
N LEU A 285 25.45 5.94 17.07
CA LEU A 285 24.05 6.11 17.49
C LEU A 285 23.89 5.69 18.95
N TRP A 286 24.43 4.54 19.35
CA TRP A 286 24.42 4.09 20.74
C TRP A 286 24.98 5.14 21.69
N GLN A 287 26.20 5.63 21.43
CA GLN A 287 26.84 6.66 22.26
C GLN A 287 26.03 7.96 22.29
N THR A 288 25.45 8.37 21.15
CA THR A 288 24.62 9.58 21.07
C THR A 288 23.35 9.42 21.90
N THR A 289 22.70 8.25 21.84
CA THR A 289 21.51 7.94 22.61
C THR A 289 21.81 7.88 24.10
N GLU A 290 22.92 7.26 24.51
CA GLU A 290 23.33 7.26 25.93
C GLU A 290 23.61 8.67 26.44
N GLN A 291 24.43 9.46 25.72
CA GLN A 291 24.71 10.85 26.12
C GLN A 291 23.45 11.70 26.20
N PHE A 292 22.52 11.54 25.25
CA PHE A 292 21.24 12.22 25.29
C PHE A 292 20.41 11.80 26.50
N ALA A 293 20.30 10.50 26.78
CA ALA A 293 19.57 9.99 27.93
C ALA A 293 20.18 10.52 29.25
N GLU A 294 21.50 10.55 29.37
CA GLU A 294 22.20 11.13 30.52
C GLU A 294 21.88 12.62 30.69
N GLN A 295 21.88 13.41 29.61
CA GLN A 295 21.52 14.83 29.65
C GLN A 295 20.06 15.04 30.06
N VAL A 296 19.13 14.21 29.56
CA VAL A 296 17.73 14.25 29.98
C VAL A 296 17.64 13.95 31.47
N VAL A 297 18.22 12.85 31.95
CA VAL A 297 18.19 12.49 33.38
C VAL A 297 18.79 13.60 34.25
N ALA A 298 19.93 14.17 33.87
CA ALA A 298 20.59 15.24 34.62
C ALA A 298 19.81 16.57 34.63
N SER A 299 18.92 16.79 33.65
CA SER A 299 18.09 17.99 33.55
C SER A 299 16.70 17.82 34.20
N LEU A 300 16.35 16.60 34.59
CA LEU A 300 15.14 16.36 35.36
C LEU A 300 15.36 16.82 36.82
N PRO A 301 14.46 17.61 37.40
CA PRO A 301 14.53 17.96 38.81
C PRO A 301 14.32 16.68 39.65
N GLU A 302 15.28 16.34 40.50
CA GLU A 302 15.12 15.19 41.41
C GLU A 302 14.08 15.45 42.52
N PRO A 303 13.36 14.41 43.00
CA PRO A 303 13.40 13.03 42.54
C PRO A 303 12.11 12.60 41.82
N PHE A 304 12.26 12.00 40.64
CA PHE A 304 11.24 11.16 40.02
C PHE A 304 11.04 9.91 40.88
N SER A 305 10.00 9.90 41.70
CA SER A 305 9.58 8.70 42.43
C SER A 305 8.68 7.87 41.51
N ILE A 306 9.17 6.74 41.00
CA ILE A 306 8.31 5.73 40.38
C ILE A 306 7.56 5.05 41.54
N ARG A 307 6.26 5.33 41.69
CA ARG A 307 5.40 4.56 42.59
C ARG A 307 5.10 3.23 41.89
N GLU A 308 5.54 2.13 42.52
CA GLU A 308 5.11 0.77 42.19
C GLU A 308 3.58 0.62 42.28
#